data_AF-A0A534ZF81-F1
#
_entry.id   AF-A0A534ZF81-F1
#
_cell.length_a   1.000
_cell.length_b   1.000
_cell.length_c   1.000
_cell.angle_alpha   90.00
_cell.angle_beta   90.00
_cell.angle_gamma   90.00
#
_symmetry.space_group_name_H-M   'P 1'
#
loop_
_entity.id
_entity.type
_entity.pdbx_description
1 polymer ?
#
loop_
_entity_poly.entity_id
_entity_poly.type
_entity_poly.pdbx_seq_one_letter_code
_entity_poly.pdbx_strand_id
1 'polypeptide(L)' 'CALRGAEDVLHALEARLGIHDGERTADGKFSLEEVECLASCGTAPCLQVNNEEYHENLDAPRALALIERLAGG' A
#
# COMPACT_ATOMS: atom_id res chain seq x y z
N CYS A 1 6.79 9.20 5.39
CA CYS A 1 5.63 8.29 5.48
C CYS A 1 5.18 8.09 6.93
N ALA A 2 6.03 7.60 7.83
CA ALA A 2 5.66 7.36 9.25
C ALA A 2 4.90 8.51 9.93
N LEU A 3 5.45 9.74 9.91
CA LEU A 3 4.81 10.93 10.51
C LEU A 3 3.45 11.33 9.90
N ARG A 4 3.07 10.73 8.78
CA ARG A 4 1.86 11.07 8.01
C ARG A 4 0.82 9.93 8.03
N GLY A 5 1.00 8.93 8.89
CA GLY A 5 0.03 7.83 9.06
C GLY A 5 0.23 6.66 8.09
N ALA A 6 1.48 6.35 7.72
CA ALA A 6 1.76 5.19 6.87
C ALA A 6 1.46 3.85 7.55
N GLU A 7 1.60 3.78 8.88
CA GLU A 7 1.26 2.59 9.67
C GLU A 7 -0.25 2.27 9.61
N ASP A 8 -1.10 3.31 9.66
CA ASP A 8 -2.55 3.14 9.47
C ASP A 8 -2.90 2.62 8.07
N VAL A 9 -2.15 3.06 7.05
CA VAL A 9 -2.30 2.55 5.68
C VAL A 9 -1.89 1.09 5.60
N LEU A 10 -0.74 0.72 6.17
CA LEU A 10 -0.26 -0.66 6.20
C LEU A 10 -1.28 -1.59 6.87
N HIS A 11 -1.71 -1.26 8.09
CA HIS A 11 -2.70 -2.07 8.82
C HIS A 11 -4.03 -2.21 8.08
N ALA A 12 -4.48 -1.15 7.39
CA ALA A 12 -5.68 -1.23 6.57
C ALA A 12 -5.52 -2.19 5.38
N LEU A 13 -4.35 -2.18 4.73
CA LEU A 13 -4.02 -3.09 3.63
C LEU A 13 -3.92 -4.53 4.11
N GLU A 14 -3.22 -4.78 5.22
CA GLU A 14 -3.12 -6.11 5.84
C GLU A 14 -4.50 -6.67 6.17
N ALA A 15 -5.35 -5.88 6.84
CA ALA A 15 -6.71 -6.28 7.19
C ALA A 15 -7.58 -6.57 5.95
N ARG A 16 -7.41 -5.81 4.86
CA ARG A 16 -8.18 -5.99 3.62
C ARG A 16 -7.72 -7.18 2.80
N LEU A 17 -6.42 -7.44 2.73
CA LEU A 17 -5.83 -8.51 1.92
C LEU A 17 -5.74 -9.83 2.69
N GLY A 18 -5.82 -9.79 4.03
CA GLY A 18 -5.72 -10.97 4.89
C GLY A 18 -4.30 -11.55 4.93
N ILE A 19 -3.29 -10.70 4.78
CA ILE A 19 -1.86 -11.03 4.79
C ILE A 19 -1.10 -9.98 5.61
N HIS A 20 0.12 -10.30 6.03
CA HIS A 20 1.02 -9.38 6.70
C HIS A 20 2.11 -8.85 5.77
N ASP A 21 2.87 -7.86 6.26
CA ASP A 21 4.12 -7.44 5.62
C ASP A 21 5.03 -8.63 5.25
N GLY A 22 5.55 -8.61 4.02
CA GLY A 22 6.39 -9.64 3.43
C GLY A 22 5.63 -10.85 2.87
N GLU A 23 4.30 -10.88 2.97
CA GLU A 23 3.50 -12.01 2.51
C GLU A 23 2.82 -11.77 1.16
N ARG A 24 2.23 -12.84 0.62
CA ARG A 24 1.47 -12.85 -0.63
C ARG A 24 0.13 -13.54 -0.43
N THR A 25 -0.92 -13.00 -1.06
CA THR A 25 -2.25 -13.58 -1.05
C THR A 25 -2.26 -14.98 -1.68
N ALA A 26 -3.16 -15.86 -1.22
CA ALA A 26 -3.22 -17.25 -1.69
C ALA A 26 -3.53 -17.39 -3.19
N ASP A 27 -4.21 -16.40 -3.78
CA ASP A 27 -4.47 -16.33 -5.23
C ASP A 27 -3.29 -15.80 -6.05
N GLY A 28 -2.21 -15.40 -5.37
CA GLY A 28 -0.98 -14.90 -5.96
C GLY A 28 -1.05 -13.48 -6.54
N LYS A 29 -2.17 -12.77 -6.37
CA LYS A 29 -2.40 -11.47 -7.03
C LYS A 29 -1.74 -10.29 -6.32
N PHE A 30 -1.64 -10.33 -5.01
CA PHE A 30 -1.09 -9.24 -4.21
C PHE A 30 0.05 -9.74 -3.32
N SER A 31 1.17 -9.03 -3.35
CA SER A 31 2.19 -9.09 -2.31
C SER A 31 2.30 -7.73 -1.64
N LEU A 32 2.50 -7.72 -0.33
CA LEU A 32 2.61 -6.50 0.47
C LEU A 32 4.01 -6.48 1.10
N GLU A 33 4.71 -5.36 0.96
CA GLU A 33 6.04 -5.16 1.51
C GLU A 33 6.17 -3.72 2.00
N GLU A 34 6.53 -3.54 3.27
CA GLU A 34 6.99 -2.29 3.82
C GLU A 34 8.41 -2.03 3.31
N VAL A 35 8.59 -0.83 2.76
CA VAL A 35 9.87 -0.41 2.20
C VAL A 35 10.33 0.89 2.86
N GLU A 36 11.62 1.14 2.73
CA GLU A 36 12.25 2.38 3.14
C GLU A 36 11.82 3.57 2.26
N CYS A 37 12.55 4.68 2.37
CA CYS A 37 12.20 5.93 1.71
C CYS A 37 12.06 5.81 0.17
N LEU A 38 10.85 6.11 -0.32
CA LEU A 38 10.51 6.25 -1.75
C LEU A 38 10.72 7.68 -2.30
N ALA A 39 11.48 8.51 -1.59
CA ALA A 39 11.80 9.91 -1.96
C ALA A 39 10.60 10.86 -2.21
N SER A 40 9.38 10.47 -1.82
CA SER A 40 8.17 11.29 -2.00
C SER A 40 7.62 11.87 -0.69
N CYS A 41 8.50 12.44 0.13
CA CYS A 41 8.13 12.98 1.44
C CYS A 41 7.13 14.15 1.36
N GLY A 42 7.16 14.94 0.27
CA GLY A 42 6.27 16.09 0.06
C GLY A 42 4.81 15.71 -0.18
N THR A 43 4.56 14.47 -0.63
CA THR A 43 3.23 13.92 -0.89
C THR A 43 3.02 12.60 -0.14
N ALA A 44 3.71 12.41 0.99
CA ALA A 44 3.52 11.24 1.84
C ALA A 44 2.12 11.22 2.50
N PRO A 45 1.58 10.04 2.84
CA PRO A 45 2.09 8.68 2.58
C PRO A 45 2.07 8.26 1.10
N CYS A 46 2.98 7.37 0.72
CA CYS A 46 3.08 6.84 -0.64
C CYS A 46 3.22 5.32 -0.65
N LEU A 47 2.73 4.70 -1.72
CA LEU A 47 2.89 3.29 -2.08
C LEU A 47 3.48 3.20 -3.49
N GLN A 48 4.19 2.13 -3.76
CA GLN A 48 4.65 1.79 -5.10
C GLN A 48 4.01 0.48 -5.55
N VAL A 49 3.50 0.44 -6.78
CA VAL A 49 2.92 -0.77 -7.39
C VAL A 49 3.84 -1.26 -8.49
N ASN A 50 4.19 -2.54 -8.44
CA ASN A 50 5.02 -3.23 -9.44
C ASN A 50 6.36 -2.53 -9.77
N ASN A 51 6.96 -1.82 -8.81
CA ASN A 51 8.20 -1.04 -9.00
C ASN A 51 8.12 0.08 -10.06
N GLU A 52 6.92 0.48 -10.48
CA GLU A 52 6.73 1.44 -11.57
C GLU A 52 5.87 2.63 -11.13
N GLU A 53 4.67 2.36 -10.63
CA GLU A 53 3.68 3.40 -10.36
C GLU A 53 3.72 3.83 -8.90
N TYR A 54 3.89 5.14 -8.66
CA TYR A 54 3.80 5.75 -7.34
C TYR A 54 2.39 6.29 -7.11
N HIS A 55 1.78 5.86 -6.01
CA HIS A 55 0.54 6.41 -5.51
C HIS A 55 0.83 7.23 -4.25
N GLU A 56 0.49 8.51 -4.32
CA GLU A 56 0.86 9.51 -3.32
C GLU A 56 -0.36 10.11 -2.62
N ASN A 57 -0.13 10.84 -1.54
CA ASN A 57 -1.13 11.46 -0.67
C ASN A 57 -2.16 10.42 -0.18
N LEU A 58 -1.68 9.23 0.21
CA LEU A 58 -2.54 8.14 0.60
C LEU A 58 -3.04 8.26 2.05
N ASP A 59 -4.26 7.84 2.26
CA ASP A 59 -4.83 7.49 3.56
C ASP A 59 -5.43 6.08 3.45
N ALA A 60 -5.90 5.51 4.56
CA ALA A 60 -6.49 4.18 4.55
C ALA A 60 -7.63 4.04 3.50
N PRO A 61 -8.63 4.95 3.41
CA PRO A 61 -9.66 4.87 2.38
C PRO A 61 -9.12 4.86 0.94
N ARG A 62 -8.15 5.71 0.60
CA ARG A 62 -7.55 5.76 -0.74
C ARG A 62 -6.74 4.52 -1.06
N ALA A 63 -6.01 3.99 -0.08
CA ALA A 63 -5.25 2.75 -0.24
C ALA A 63 -6.18 1.55 -0.49
N LEU A 64 -7.29 1.46 0.24
CA LEU A 64 -8.31 0.42 0.01
C LEU A 64 -8.96 0.57 -1.38
N ALA A 65 -9.30 1.78 -1.79
CA ALA A 65 -9.83 2.03 -3.14
C ALA A 65 -8.82 1.70 -4.25
N LEU A 66 -7.52 1.86 -4.01
CA LEU A 66 -6.46 1.40 -4.90
C LEU A 66 -6.49 -0.13 -5.05
N ILE A 67 -6.59 -0.88 -3.95
CA ILE A 67 -6.70 -2.35 -3.99
C ILE A 67 -7.93 -2.80 -4.80
N GLU A 68 -9.10 -2.19 -4.58
CA GLU A 68 -10.30 -2.56 -5.35
C GLU A 68 -10.13 -2.32 -6.85
N ARG A 69 -9.49 -1.20 -7.21
CA ARG A 69 -9.21 -0.87 -8.62
C ARG A 69 -8.25 -1.88 -9.26
N LEU A 70 -7.20 -2.28 -8.54
CA LEU A 70 -6.24 -3.27 -9.02
C LEU A 70 -6.85 -4.68 -9.09
N ALA A 71 -7.76 -5.03 -8.18
CA ALA A 71 -8.41 -6.34 -8.14
C ALA A 71 -9.49 -6.52 -9.24
N GLY A 72 -10.10 -5.42 -9.68
CA GLY A 72 -11.09 -5.42 -10.76
C GLY A 72 -10.51 -5.34 -12.18
N GLY A 73 -9.18 -5.22 -12.30
CA GLY A 73 -8.44 -5.23 -13.56
C GLY A 73 -8.08 -6.62 -14.07
#